data_AF-A0A1F6IAJ0-F1
#
_entry.id   AF-A0A1F6IAJ0-F1
#
_cell.length_a   1.000
_cell.length_b   1.000
_cell.length_c   1.000
_cell.angle_alpha   90.00
_cell.angle_beta   90.00
_cell.angle_gamma   90.00
#
_symmetry.space_group_name_H-M   'P 1'
#
loop_
_entity.id
_entity.type
_entity.pdbx_description
1 polymer ?
#
loop_
_entity_poly.entity_id
_entity_poly.type
_entity_poly.pdbx_seq_one_letter_code
_entity_poly.pdbx_strand_id
1 'polypeptide(L)'
;MLKARDGGLISSKRIRSGEIDRDGNSYFNLFRNTLKLPEELRPVLRRPFGKIIKNLDDYKKISTSNNLIIAVGDIVVSNFMKIDYQPNISIVDLKTQRQPITDKNVLKFLPTPDIKSKNEPSTVGKDSAAVLNSILRKSITSTKGHTIQIEGEEDLLAIPAILLSPLESIVLYGIREVGGIMVRVTEEKKEEVKRIVAKFDILNST
;
A
#
# COMPACT_ATOMS: atom_id res chain seq x y z
N MET A 1 -17.74 -19.60 -20.03
CA MET A 1 -17.17 -18.52 -19.18
C MET A 1 -16.83 -19.09 -17.83
N LEU A 2 -15.61 -18.85 -17.32
CA LEU A 2 -15.18 -19.34 -16.01
C LEU A 2 -15.67 -18.40 -14.90
N LYS A 3 -16.17 -18.97 -13.80
CA LYS A 3 -16.56 -18.22 -12.60
C LYS A 3 -15.37 -18.09 -11.66
N ALA A 4 -15.17 -16.89 -11.13
CA ALA A 4 -14.25 -16.62 -10.05
C ALA A 4 -14.81 -17.18 -8.73
N ARG A 5 -13.95 -17.35 -7.73
CA ARG A 5 -14.35 -17.91 -6.42
C ARG A 5 -15.25 -16.98 -5.59
N ASP A 6 -15.39 -15.74 -6.02
CA ASP A 6 -16.33 -14.77 -5.46
C ASP A 6 -17.70 -14.75 -6.16
N GLY A 7 -17.96 -15.68 -7.08
CA GLY A 7 -19.22 -15.79 -7.82
C GLY A 7 -19.30 -14.89 -9.05
N GLY A 8 -18.38 -13.93 -9.22
CA GLY A 8 -18.26 -13.12 -10.43
C GLY A 8 -17.62 -13.89 -11.59
N LEU A 9 -17.54 -13.26 -12.76
CA LEU A 9 -16.86 -13.84 -13.92
C LEU A 9 -15.36 -13.58 -13.84
N ILE A 10 -14.54 -14.55 -14.27
CA ILE A 10 -13.13 -14.28 -14.54
C ILE A 10 -13.04 -13.46 -15.83
N SER A 11 -12.37 -12.32 -15.77
CA SER A 11 -12.15 -11.48 -16.94
C SER A 11 -10.80 -10.75 -16.85
N SER A 12 -10.21 -10.47 -18.01
CA SER A 12 -8.95 -9.70 -18.09
C SER A 12 -9.07 -8.33 -17.44
N LYS A 13 -10.26 -7.71 -17.45
CA LYS A 13 -10.52 -6.45 -16.75
C LYS A 13 -10.33 -6.58 -15.24
N ARG A 14 -10.89 -7.62 -14.63
CA ARG A 14 -10.80 -7.87 -13.17
C ARG A 14 -9.40 -8.27 -12.73
N ILE A 15 -8.66 -8.98 -13.58
CA ILE A 15 -7.25 -9.28 -13.35
C ILE A 15 -6.43 -7.99 -13.39
N ARG A 16 -6.59 -7.19 -14.45
CA ARG A 16 -5.88 -5.92 -14.62
C ARG A 16 -6.23 -4.87 -13.57
N SER A 17 -7.47 -4.83 -13.08
CA SER A 17 -7.89 -3.92 -12.00
C SER A 17 -7.39 -4.35 -10.61
N GLY A 18 -6.80 -5.54 -10.50
CA GLY A 18 -6.31 -6.07 -9.23
C GLY A 18 -7.42 -6.59 -8.32
N GLU A 19 -8.56 -7.00 -8.87
CA GLU A 19 -9.63 -7.64 -8.10
C GLU A 19 -9.35 -9.12 -7.86
N ILE A 20 -8.90 -9.83 -8.90
CA ILE A 20 -8.68 -11.30 -8.88
C ILE A 20 -7.33 -11.68 -9.53
N ASP A 21 -6.80 -12.85 -9.18
CA ASP A 21 -5.72 -13.50 -9.93
C ASP A 21 -6.25 -14.31 -11.14
N ARG A 22 -5.35 -14.94 -11.91
CA ARG A 22 -5.71 -15.74 -13.09
C ARG A 22 -6.54 -16.98 -12.76
N ASP A 23 -6.44 -17.48 -11.54
CA ASP A 23 -7.21 -18.61 -11.04
C ASP A 23 -8.60 -18.19 -10.50
N GLY A 24 -8.90 -16.89 -10.54
CA GLY A 24 -10.16 -16.33 -10.08
C GLY A 24 -10.26 -16.18 -8.56
N ASN A 25 -9.14 -16.19 -7.83
CA ASN A 25 -9.11 -15.87 -6.41
C ASN A 25 -9.13 -14.35 -6.23
N SER A 26 -10.02 -13.84 -5.39
CA SER A 26 -10.03 -12.41 -5.05
C SER A 26 -8.87 -12.05 -4.13
N TYR A 27 -8.10 -11.02 -4.50
CA TYR A 27 -7.03 -10.49 -3.64
C TYR A 27 -7.61 -9.91 -2.34
N PHE A 28 -8.81 -9.33 -2.40
CA PHE A 28 -9.47 -8.76 -1.21
C PHE A 28 -9.85 -9.83 -0.18
N ASN A 29 -10.08 -11.07 -0.61
CA ASN A 29 -10.41 -12.15 0.32
C ASN A 29 -9.26 -12.48 1.28
N LEU A 30 -8.01 -12.14 0.94
CA LEU A 30 -6.85 -12.30 1.83
C LEU A 30 -6.97 -11.44 3.10
N PHE A 31 -7.76 -10.36 3.06
CA PHE A 31 -7.87 -9.38 4.13
C PHE A 31 -9.25 -9.34 4.80
N ARG A 32 -10.04 -10.42 4.67
CA ARG A 32 -11.33 -10.53 5.40
C ARG A 32 -11.15 -10.58 6.91
N ASN A 33 -10.00 -11.05 7.36
CA ASN A 33 -9.59 -11.06 8.76
C ASN A 33 -8.35 -10.19 8.92
N THR A 34 -8.10 -9.73 10.15
CA THR A 34 -6.85 -9.05 10.47
C THR A 34 -5.72 -10.07 10.43
N LEU A 35 -4.64 -9.73 9.72
CA LEU A 35 -3.45 -10.57 9.62
C LEU A 35 -2.37 -10.03 10.54
N LYS A 36 -1.69 -10.89 11.29
CA LYS A 36 -0.55 -10.53 12.13
C LYS A 36 0.74 -11.05 11.51
N LEU A 37 1.74 -10.18 11.48
CA LEU A 37 3.08 -10.52 11.05
C LEU A 37 3.78 -11.39 12.11
N PRO A 38 4.18 -12.63 11.77
CA PRO A 38 5.03 -13.44 12.63
C PRO A 38 6.42 -12.81 12.79
N GLU A 39 7.03 -12.98 13.96
CA GLU A 39 8.33 -12.39 14.30
C GLU A 39 9.42 -12.82 13.32
N GLU A 40 9.41 -14.09 12.90
CA GLU A 40 10.37 -14.69 11.96
C GLU A 40 10.32 -14.09 10.54
N LEU A 41 9.22 -13.42 10.17
CA LEU A 41 9.07 -12.77 8.86
C LEU A 41 9.48 -11.30 8.89
N ARG A 42 9.72 -10.69 10.05
CA ARG A 42 10.19 -9.30 10.14
C ARG A 42 11.49 -9.05 9.35
N PRO A 43 12.53 -9.91 9.42
CA PRO A 43 13.74 -9.72 8.63
C PRO A 43 13.49 -9.80 7.13
N VAL A 44 12.54 -10.63 6.71
CA VAL A 44 12.14 -10.76 5.30
C VAL A 44 11.50 -9.45 4.83
N LEU A 45 10.62 -8.86 5.64
CA LEU A 45 9.95 -7.59 5.30
C LEU A 45 10.84 -6.36 5.33
N ARG A 46 12.00 -6.43 5.98
CA ARG A 46 13.02 -5.37 5.94
C ARG A 46 13.83 -5.36 4.65
N ARG A 47 13.72 -6.40 3.81
CA ARG A 47 14.38 -6.42 2.50
C ARG A 47 13.56 -5.59 1.51
N PRO A 48 14.22 -4.80 0.64
CA PRO A 48 13.52 -4.03 -0.38
C PRO A 48 12.91 -4.97 -1.44
N PHE A 49 11.58 -5.08 -1.50
CA PHE A 49 10.89 -5.82 -2.56
C PHE A 49 10.73 -5.02 -3.86
N GLY A 50 11.51 -3.97 -4.03
CA GLY A 50 11.40 -3.04 -5.14
C GLY A 50 12.70 -2.27 -5.35
N LYS A 51 12.64 -1.32 -6.27
CA LYS A 51 13.77 -0.44 -6.55
C LYS A 51 13.93 0.56 -5.40
N ILE A 52 15.13 0.66 -4.85
CA ILE A 52 15.45 1.68 -3.84
C ILE A 52 15.48 3.06 -4.53
N ILE A 53 14.83 4.02 -3.91
CA ILE A 53 14.73 5.42 -4.30
C ILE A 53 15.28 6.29 -3.18
N LYS A 54 16.22 7.19 -3.50
CA LYS A 54 16.97 7.94 -2.47
C LYS A 54 16.85 9.45 -2.55
N ASN A 55 16.57 10.00 -3.73
CA ASN A 55 16.59 11.45 -3.97
C ASN A 55 15.27 11.94 -4.57
N LEU A 56 15.01 13.24 -4.46
CA LEU A 56 13.78 13.85 -5.00
C LEU A 56 13.68 13.77 -6.52
N ASP A 57 14.79 13.65 -7.25
CA ASP A 57 14.75 13.53 -8.72
C ASP A 57 14.17 12.20 -9.19
N ASP A 58 14.36 11.14 -8.42
CA ASP A 58 13.68 9.87 -8.65
C ASP A 58 12.17 10.01 -8.43
N TYR A 59 11.73 10.74 -7.38
CA TYR A 59 10.31 11.03 -7.17
C TYR A 59 9.73 11.85 -8.33
N LYS A 60 10.47 12.83 -8.87
CA LYS A 60 10.06 13.60 -10.07
C LYS A 60 9.89 12.71 -11.30
N LYS A 61 10.78 11.74 -11.51
CA LYS A 61 10.62 10.77 -12.61
C LYS A 61 9.36 9.93 -12.43
N ILE A 62 9.05 9.54 -11.20
CA ILE A 62 7.84 8.76 -10.89
C ILE A 62 6.57 9.59 -11.09
N SER A 63 6.57 10.86 -10.67
CA SER A 63 5.40 11.75 -10.77
C SER A 63 4.97 12.04 -12.21
N THR A 64 5.88 11.93 -13.18
CA THR A 64 5.55 12.05 -14.62
C THR A 64 4.86 10.82 -15.20
N SER A 65 4.71 9.74 -14.43
CA SER A 65 4.01 8.54 -14.91
C SER A 65 2.50 8.76 -14.97
N ASN A 66 1.85 8.17 -15.96
CA ASN A 66 0.38 8.11 -16.05
C ASN A 66 -0.20 6.95 -15.21
N ASN A 67 0.59 6.38 -14.30
CA ASN A 67 0.23 5.24 -13.49
C ASN A 67 -0.40 5.71 -12.18
N LEU A 68 -1.25 4.86 -11.59
CA LEU A 68 -1.80 5.12 -10.26
C LEU A 68 -0.68 4.98 -9.22
N ILE A 69 -0.44 6.02 -8.44
CA ILE A 69 0.64 6.10 -7.45
C ILE A 69 0.06 6.05 -6.03
N ILE A 70 0.54 5.08 -5.25
CA ILE A 70 0.22 4.88 -3.84
C ILE A 70 1.49 5.11 -3.02
N ALA A 71 1.45 6.02 -2.06
CA ALA A 71 2.54 6.29 -1.15
C ALA A 71 2.15 5.87 0.27
N VAL A 72 2.96 5.03 0.90
CA VAL A 72 2.77 4.52 2.27
C VAL A 72 3.92 4.99 3.14
N GLY A 73 3.57 5.76 4.16
CA GLY A 73 4.47 6.31 5.17
C GLY A 73 4.85 7.77 4.96
N ASP A 74 5.02 8.46 6.09
CA ASP A 74 5.14 9.92 6.18
C ASP A 74 6.30 10.48 5.33
N ILE A 75 7.46 9.83 5.34
CA ILE A 75 8.65 10.29 4.59
C ILE A 75 8.40 10.22 3.09
N VAL A 76 7.81 9.11 2.61
CA VAL A 76 7.56 8.91 1.18
C VAL A 76 6.50 9.90 0.70
N VAL A 77 5.43 10.08 1.47
CA VAL A 77 4.38 11.05 1.17
C VAL A 77 4.96 12.46 1.14
N SER A 78 5.72 12.85 2.17
CA SER A 78 6.35 14.18 2.23
C SER A 78 7.29 14.44 1.05
N ASN A 79 8.07 13.45 0.61
CA ASN A 79 8.96 13.62 -0.54
C ASN A 79 8.20 13.89 -1.85
N PHE A 80 7.02 13.31 -2.06
CA PHE A 80 6.16 13.67 -3.18
C PHE A 80 5.61 15.09 -3.04
N MET A 81 5.15 15.46 -1.85
CA MET A 81 4.61 16.80 -1.62
C MET A 81 5.67 17.91 -1.74
N LYS A 82 6.94 17.62 -1.40
CA LYS A 82 8.09 18.52 -1.59
C LYS A 82 8.38 18.83 -3.07
N ILE A 83 7.87 18.02 -4.00
CA ILE A 83 7.98 18.26 -5.44
C ILE A 83 6.62 18.66 -6.06
N ASP A 84 5.70 19.16 -5.23
CA ASP A 84 4.36 19.60 -5.61
C ASP A 84 3.54 18.51 -6.34
N TYR A 85 3.76 17.24 -5.98
CA TYR A 85 3.01 16.12 -6.52
C TYR A 85 2.18 15.43 -5.44
N GLN A 86 0.88 15.30 -5.68
CA GLN A 86 -0.03 14.57 -4.80
C GLN A 86 -0.22 13.13 -5.33
N PRO A 87 0.22 12.10 -4.58
CA PRO A 87 -0.13 10.71 -4.88
C PRO A 87 -1.64 10.50 -4.95
N ASN A 88 -2.08 9.55 -5.78
CA ASN A 88 -3.50 9.18 -5.85
C ASN A 88 -4.01 8.70 -4.49
N ILE A 89 -3.16 7.97 -3.75
CA ILE A 89 -3.43 7.54 -2.38
C ILE A 89 -2.17 7.75 -1.55
N SER A 90 -2.29 8.53 -0.47
CA SER A 90 -1.29 8.69 0.57
C SER A 90 -1.78 8.01 1.83
N ILE A 91 -0.92 7.22 2.48
CA ILE A 91 -1.21 6.55 3.75
C ILE A 91 -0.16 7.01 4.76
N VAL A 92 -0.59 7.59 5.87
CA VAL A 92 0.26 8.20 6.89
C VAL A 92 -0.23 7.77 8.27
N ASP A 93 0.64 7.58 9.25
CA ASP A 93 0.21 7.31 10.63
C ASP A 93 0.27 8.56 11.53
N LEU A 94 0.95 9.61 11.07
CA LEU A 94 1.23 10.85 11.80
C LEU A 94 1.85 10.60 13.20
N LYS A 95 2.32 9.38 13.50
CA LYS A 95 2.91 9.04 14.80
C LYS A 95 4.39 9.37 14.79
N THR A 96 4.69 10.63 15.06
CA THR A 96 6.05 11.09 15.32
C THR A 96 6.52 10.82 16.76
N GLN A 97 6.37 9.60 17.29
CA GLN A 97 6.61 9.32 18.72
C GLN A 97 7.49 8.11 19.09
N ARG A 98 8.16 7.44 18.15
CA ARG A 98 9.22 6.46 18.52
C ARG A 98 10.65 6.93 18.26
N GLN A 99 10.84 8.01 17.48
CA GLN A 99 11.98 8.94 17.46
C GLN A 99 11.54 10.20 16.68
N PRO A 100 12.09 11.40 16.97
CA PRO A 100 11.73 12.59 16.23
C PRO A 100 12.10 12.40 14.77
N ILE A 101 11.18 12.76 13.87
CA ILE A 101 11.62 13.18 12.55
C ILE A 101 12.53 14.38 12.82
N THR A 102 13.84 14.21 12.66
CA THR A 102 14.82 15.29 12.80
C THR A 102 14.53 16.46 11.86
N ASP A 103 13.77 16.18 10.80
CA ASP A 103 13.30 17.13 9.82
C ASP A 103 11.84 17.56 10.10
N LYS A 104 11.65 18.66 10.85
CA LYS A 104 10.34 19.33 11.02
C LYS A 104 9.65 19.64 9.68
N ASN A 105 10.39 19.61 8.57
CA ASN A 105 9.86 19.73 7.22
C ASN A 105 9.09 18.49 6.75
N VAL A 106 9.05 17.35 7.43
CA VAL A 106 8.18 16.25 6.96
C VAL A 106 6.72 16.56 7.26
N LEU A 107 6.40 16.84 8.52
CA LEU A 107 5.04 17.15 8.97
C LEU A 107 4.44 18.36 8.23
N LYS A 108 5.26 19.37 7.94
CA LYS A 108 4.83 20.56 7.19
C LYS A 108 4.31 20.24 5.78
N PHE A 109 4.84 19.18 5.16
CA PHE A 109 4.51 18.79 3.80
C PHE A 109 3.57 17.58 3.77
N LEU A 110 2.99 17.15 4.89
CA LEU A 110 1.97 16.12 4.85
C LEU A 110 0.62 16.73 4.42
N PRO A 111 -0.11 16.08 3.50
CA PRO A 111 -1.43 16.54 3.10
C PRO A 111 -2.43 16.36 4.24
N THR A 112 -3.47 17.20 4.27
CA THR A 112 -4.57 17.07 5.22
C THR A 112 -5.29 15.73 5.00
N PRO A 113 -5.43 14.88 6.03
CA PRO A 113 -6.18 13.64 5.90
C PRO A 113 -7.66 13.88 5.61
N ASP A 114 -8.23 13.16 4.64
CA ASP A 114 -9.67 13.13 4.35
C ASP A 114 -10.33 11.82 4.80
N ILE A 115 -9.54 10.80 5.16
CA ILE A 115 -10.00 9.53 5.72
C ILE A 115 -9.19 9.19 6.98
N LYS A 116 -9.85 8.59 7.96
CA LYS A 116 -9.19 7.98 9.13
C LYS A 116 -9.50 6.49 9.20
N SER A 117 -8.50 5.70 9.58
CA SER A 117 -8.64 4.27 9.87
C SER A 117 -7.72 3.87 11.01
N LYS A 118 -7.89 2.66 11.55
CA LYS A 118 -7.06 2.12 12.62
C LYS A 118 -6.32 0.88 12.13
N ASN A 119 -5.05 0.74 12.50
CA ASN A 119 -4.28 -0.46 12.23
C ASN A 119 -3.37 -0.80 13.42
N GLU A 120 -3.55 -1.96 14.03
CA GLU A 120 -2.72 -2.33 15.17
C GLU A 120 -1.27 -2.60 14.74
N PRO A 121 -0.28 -2.37 15.62
CA PRO A 121 1.12 -2.65 15.34
C PRO A 121 1.37 -4.07 14.80
N SER A 122 2.26 -4.20 13.82
CA SER A 122 2.58 -5.49 13.18
C SER A 122 1.36 -6.23 12.60
N THR A 123 0.28 -5.53 12.25
CA THR A 123 -0.88 -6.14 11.59
C THR A 123 -1.20 -5.51 10.22
N VAL A 124 -1.93 -6.28 9.40
CA VAL A 124 -2.76 -5.75 8.31
C VAL A 124 -4.21 -5.89 8.75
N GLY A 125 -4.77 -4.80 9.30
CA GLY A 125 -6.13 -4.70 9.80
C GLY A 125 -7.14 -4.81 8.67
N LYS A 126 -8.17 -5.67 8.86
CA LYS A 126 -9.24 -5.87 7.88
C LYS A 126 -9.94 -4.56 7.48
N ASP A 127 -10.15 -3.67 8.45
CA ASP A 127 -10.86 -2.40 8.22
C ASP A 127 -9.99 -1.42 7.42
N SER A 128 -8.69 -1.32 7.74
CA SER A 128 -7.73 -0.53 6.96
C SER A 128 -7.60 -1.04 5.52
N ALA A 129 -7.54 -2.37 5.33
CA ALA A 129 -7.51 -2.98 4.01
C ALA A 129 -8.82 -2.73 3.23
N ALA A 130 -9.98 -2.77 3.89
CA ALA A 130 -11.28 -2.46 3.29
C ALA A 130 -11.39 -1.01 2.84
N VAL A 131 -10.95 -0.07 3.68
CA VAL A 131 -10.87 1.36 3.36
C VAL A 131 -9.97 1.59 2.14
N LEU A 132 -8.76 1.01 2.15
CA LEU A 132 -7.82 1.12 1.05
C LEU A 132 -8.40 0.54 -0.26
N ASN A 133 -9.04 -0.64 -0.20
CA ASN A 133 -9.70 -1.23 -1.36
C ASN A 133 -10.77 -0.29 -1.93
N SER A 134 -11.64 0.26 -1.08
CA SER A 134 -12.71 1.19 -1.49
C SER A 134 -12.15 2.42 -2.21
N ILE A 135 -11.08 3.01 -1.67
CA ILE A 135 -10.44 4.19 -2.27
C ILE A 135 -9.75 3.83 -3.58
N LEU A 136 -9.03 2.71 -3.65
CA LEU A 136 -8.41 2.23 -4.89
C LEU A 136 -9.44 2.09 -6.02
N ARG A 137 -10.63 1.52 -5.74
CA ARG A 137 -11.69 1.40 -6.76
C ARG A 137 -12.19 2.76 -7.25
N LYS A 138 -12.23 3.78 -6.38
CA LYS A 138 -12.61 5.15 -6.76
C LYS A 138 -11.50 5.86 -7.54
N SER A 139 -10.24 5.67 -7.15
CA SER A 139 -9.08 6.31 -7.80
C SER A 139 -8.80 5.80 -9.20
N ILE A 140 -9.35 4.65 -9.62
CA ILE A 140 -9.26 4.17 -11.01
C ILE A 140 -9.98 5.13 -11.99
N THR A 141 -11.04 5.80 -11.53
CA THR A 141 -11.88 6.67 -12.38
C THR A 141 -11.80 8.15 -11.97
N SER A 142 -10.97 8.49 -10.99
CA SER A 142 -10.88 9.81 -10.39
C SER A 142 -9.42 10.27 -10.33
N THR A 143 -9.18 11.53 -10.66
CA THR A 143 -7.87 12.17 -10.51
C THR A 143 -7.67 12.77 -9.12
N LYS A 144 -8.69 12.76 -8.25
CA LYS A 144 -8.59 13.27 -6.89
C LYS A 144 -7.64 12.38 -6.06
N GLY A 145 -6.64 13.00 -5.44
CA GLY A 145 -5.79 12.37 -4.43
C GLY A 145 -6.52 12.20 -3.09
N HIS A 146 -6.26 11.09 -2.41
CA HIS A 146 -6.81 10.77 -1.09
C HIS A 146 -5.68 10.57 -0.08
N THR A 147 -5.90 10.99 1.16
CA THR A 147 -4.98 10.83 2.28
C THR A 147 -5.66 10.09 3.42
N ILE A 148 -5.20 8.88 3.68
CA ILE A 148 -5.65 8.01 4.76
C ILE A 148 -4.70 8.21 5.95
N GLN A 149 -5.23 8.73 7.05
CA GLN A 149 -4.54 8.72 8.33
C GLN A 149 -4.82 7.41 9.09
N ILE A 150 -3.78 6.74 9.52
CA ILE A 150 -3.81 5.49 10.27
C ILE A 150 -3.51 5.78 11.74
N GLU A 151 -4.48 5.56 12.61
CA GLU A 151 -4.23 5.49 14.04
C GLU A 151 -3.59 4.13 14.34
N GLY A 152 -2.25 4.05 14.33
CA GLY A 152 -1.65 2.72 14.26
C GLY A 152 -0.21 2.67 13.82
N GLU A 153 0.14 1.61 13.10
CA GLU A 153 1.31 1.53 12.21
C GLU A 153 0.77 1.38 10.77
N GLU A 154 1.34 2.10 9.81
CA GLU A 154 0.98 2.10 8.39
C GLU A 154 1.85 1.18 7.52
N ASP A 155 3.06 0.84 7.98
CA ASP A 155 4.10 0.13 7.20
C ASP A 155 3.57 -1.10 6.46
N LEU A 156 2.82 -1.97 7.17
CA LEU A 156 2.30 -3.21 6.58
C LEU A 156 1.15 -2.98 5.59
N LEU A 157 0.58 -1.78 5.51
CA LEU A 157 -0.43 -1.44 4.49
C LEU A 157 0.18 -1.32 3.09
N ALA A 158 1.51 -1.34 2.95
CA ALA A 158 2.17 -1.56 1.67
C ALA A 158 1.76 -2.90 1.03
N ILE A 159 1.48 -3.94 1.83
CA ILE A 159 1.05 -5.26 1.36
C ILE A 159 -0.30 -5.20 0.64
N PRO A 160 -1.41 -4.75 1.27
CA PRO A 160 -2.68 -4.58 0.56
C PRO A 160 -2.58 -3.53 -0.54
N ALA A 161 -1.74 -2.48 -0.41
CA ALA A 161 -1.50 -1.54 -1.49
C ALA A 161 -0.97 -2.24 -2.75
N ILE A 162 -0.02 -3.16 -2.64
CA ILE A 162 0.49 -3.93 -3.79
C ILE A 162 -0.58 -4.91 -4.30
N LEU A 163 -1.21 -5.68 -3.41
CA LEU A 163 -2.10 -6.76 -3.80
C LEU A 163 -3.44 -6.29 -4.37
N LEU A 164 -3.96 -5.13 -3.95
CA LEU A 164 -5.28 -4.64 -4.36
C LEU A 164 -5.23 -3.62 -5.51
N SER A 165 -4.05 -3.05 -5.79
CA SER A 165 -3.87 -2.07 -6.85
C SER A 165 -3.98 -2.69 -8.25
N PRO A 166 -4.41 -1.93 -9.26
CA PRO A 166 -4.31 -2.33 -10.66
C PRO A 166 -2.88 -2.67 -11.07
N LEU A 167 -2.72 -3.51 -12.09
CA LEU A 167 -1.43 -3.73 -12.73
C LEU A 167 -0.87 -2.41 -13.28
N GLU A 168 0.45 -2.31 -13.33
CA GLU A 168 1.23 -1.10 -13.67
C GLU A 168 1.12 0.06 -12.67
N SER A 169 0.33 -0.06 -11.60
CA SER A 169 0.38 0.91 -10.50
C SER A 169 1.76 0.95 -9.86
N ILE A 170 2.10 2.07 -9.23
CA ILE A 170 3.36 2.27 -8.54
C ILE A 170 3.05 2.43 -7.05
N VAL A 171 3.55 1.50 -6.23
CA VAL A 171 3.47 1.59 -4.77
C VAL A 171 4.84 2.01 -4.25
N LEU A 172 4.89 3.06 -3.44
CA LEU A 172 6.07 3.46 -2.70
C LEU A 172 5.84 3.27 -1.21
N TYR A 173 6.81 2.71 -0.51
CA TYR A 173 6.81 2.62 0.94
C TYR A 173 8.21 2.83 1.51
N GLY A 174 8.30 3.23 2.77
CA GLY A 174 9.57 3.43 3.45
C GLY A 174 10.11 2.15 4.08
N ILE A 175 11.42 1.95 4.04
CA ILE A 175 12.13 1.04 4.96
C ILE A 175 13.16 1.87 5.73
N ARG A 176 13.15 1.76 7.05
CA ARG A 176 14.14 2.43 7.91
C ARG A 176 15.56 2.06 7.47
N GLU A 177 16.48 3.02 7.48
CA GLU A 177 17.89 2.88 7.06
C GLU A 177 18.13 2.66 5.56
N VAL A 178 17.13 2.23 4.79
CA VAL A 178 17.25 2.01 3.34
C VAL A 178 16.72 3.19 2.52
N GLY A 179 15.60 3.77 2.93
CA GLY A 179 14.90 4.84 2.22
C GLY A 179 13.58 4.38 1.56
N GLY A 180 13.15 5.11 0.54
CA GLY A 180 11.92 4.79 -0.19
C GLY A 180 12.10 3.60 -1.13
N ILE A 181 11.13 2.70 -1.18
CA ILE A 181 11.12 1.53 -2.06
C ILE A 181 9.99 1.69 -3.06
N MET A 182 10.31 1.71 -4.34
CA MET A 182 9.35 1.75 -5.44
C MET A 182 9.08 0.33 -5.97
N VAL A 183 7.81 -0.04 -5.97
CA VAL A 183 7.31 -1.29 -6.53
C VAL A 183 6.36 -0.98 -7.68
N ARG A 184 6.71 -1.45 -8.88
CA ARG A 184 5.75 -1.53 -9.99
C ARG A 184 4.90 -2.78 -9.78
N VAL A 185 3.58 -2.62 -9.77
CA VAL A 185 2.63 -3.71 -9.55
C VAL A 185 2.52 -4.57 -10.81
N THR A 186 3.10 -5.76 -10.76
CA THR A 186 2.99 -6.80 -11.79
C THR A 186 2.29 -8.03 -11.23
N GLU A 187 1.84 -8.94 -12.08
CA GLU A 187 1.29 -10.23 -11.62
C GLU A 187 2.33 -11.02 -10.80
N GLU A 188 3.58 -11.04 -11.25
CA GLU A 188 4.69 -11.69 -10.53
C GLU A 188 4.88 -11.10 -9.13
N LYS A 189 4.88 -9.76 -9.02
CA LYS A 189 5.02 -9.08 -7.73
C LYS A 189 3.86 -9.39 -6.80
N LYS A 190 2.63 -9.47 -7.33
CA LYS A 190 1.47 -9.87 -6.54
C LYS A 190 1.59 -11.30 -6.02
N GLU A 191 2.04 -12.22 -6.85
CA GLU A 191 2.27 -13.61 -6.42
C GLU A 191 3.38 -13.72 -5.37
N GLU A 192 4.47 -12.96 -5.50
CA GLU A 192 5.53 -12.88 -4.49
C GLU A 192 4.98 -12.41 -3.14
N VAL A 193 4.24 -11.30 -3.12
CA VAL A 193 3.66 -10.73 -1.89
C VAL A 193 2.58 -11.66 -1.32
N LYS A 194 1.77 -12.32 -2.15
CA LYS A 194 0.77 -13.30 -1.74
C LYS A 194 1.40 -14.49 -1.02
N ARG A 195 2.57 -14.97 -1.47
CA ARG A 195 3.32 -16.04 -0.77
C ARG A 195 3.84 -15.60 0.61
N ILE A 196 4.15 -14.33 0.79
CA ILE A 196 4.54 -13.76 2.09
C ILE A 196 3.30 -13.70 3.00
N VAL A 197 2.20 -13.14 2.50
CA VAL A 197 0.92 -13.02 3.22
C VAL A 197 0.37 -14.38 3.65
N ALA A 198 0.53 -15.42 2.84
CA ALA A 198 0.10 -16.78 3.17
C ALA A 198 0.77 -17.36 4.42
N LYS A 199 1.86 -16.74 4.91
CA LYS A 199 2.55 -17.13 6.14
C LYS A 199 2.15 -16.28 7.35
N PHE A 200 1.21 -15.34 7.21
CA PHE A 200 0.76 -14.52 8.34
C PHE A 200 -0.27 -15.27 9.19
N ASP A 201 -0.30 -14.94 10.47
CA ASP A 201 -1.30 -15.48 11.38
C ASP A 201 -2.63 -14.75 11.18
N ILE A 202 -3.72 -15.50 11.10
CA ILE A 202 -5.07 -14.93 11.08
C ILE A 202 -5.50 -14.64 12.51
N LEU A 203 -5.71 -13.37 12.84
CA LEU A 203 -6.35 -12.98 14.09
C LEU A 203 -7.86 -13.13 13.94
N ASN A 204 -8.40 -14.19 14.53
CA ASN A 204 -9.83 -14.33 14.69
C ASN A 204 -10.31 -13.28 15.68
N SER A 205 -11.29 -12.47 15.28
CA SER A 205 -12.03 -11.65 16.25
C SER A 205 -12.81 -12.62 17.15
N THR A 206 -12.40 -12.74 18.41
CA THR A 206 -13.26 -13.29 19.48
C THR A 206 -14.55 -12.50 19.58
#